data_AF-A0A6N7VAZ3-F1
#
_entry.id   AF-A0A6N7VAZ3-F1
#
_cell.length_a   1.000
_cell.length_b   1.000
_cell.length_c   1.000
_cell.angle_alpha   90.00
_cell.angle_beta   90.00
_cell.angle_gamma   90.00
#
_symmetry.space_group_name_H-M   'P 1'
#
loop_
_entity.id
_entity.type
_entity.pdbx_description
1 polymer ?
#
loop_
_entity_poly.entity_id
_entity_poly.type
_entity_poly.pdbx_seq_one_letter_code
_entity_poly.pdbx_strand_id
1 'polypeptide(L)' 'MEKSANKNISLRLDGELKEKFRLACFLNDIKQTDYLKECIKKYVEENKEKLEKYVNTVKK' A
#
# COMPACT_ATOMS: atom_id res chain seq x y z
N MET A 1 -1.42 25.16 -6.42
CA MET A 1 -1.39 24.11 -5.37
C MET A 1 -2.27 22.98 -5.83
N GLU A 2 -1.70 21.94 -6.44
CA GLU A 2 -2.43 20.71 -6.72
C GLU A 2 -2.89 20.11 -5.39
N LYS A 3 -4.20 20.07 -5.15
CA LYS A 3 -4.77 19.33 -4.03
C LYS A 3 -4.40 17.87 -4.25
N SER A 4 -3.41 17.35 -3.53
CA SER A 4 -3.16 15.92 -3.46
C SER A 4 -4.45 15.25 -3.03
N ALA A 5 -5.17 14.68 -3.98
CA ALA A 5 -6.40 13.96 -3.71
C ALA A 5 -6.00 12.75 -2.86
N ASN A 6 -6.10 12.89 -1.53
CA ASN A 6 -5.93 11.78 -0.61
C ASN A 6 -7.09 10.82 -0.89
N LYS A 7 -6.86 9.88 -1.80
CA LYS A 7 -7.83 8.84 -2.14
C LYS A 7 -7.69 7.75 -1.09
N ASN A 8 -8.71 7.60 -0.25
CA ASN A 8 -8.76 6.49 0.69
C ASN A 8 -8.89 5.18 -0.09
N ILE A 9 -8.12 4.17 0.30
CA ILE A 9 -8.26 2.81 -0.22
C ILE A 9 -9.01 1.95 0.79
N SER A 10 -10.01 1.20 0.34
CA SER A 10 -10.68 0.19 1.14
C SER A 10 -10.17 -1.18 0.70
N LEU A 11 -9.58 -1.92 1.64
CA LEU A 11 -9.01 -3.24 1.41
C LEU A 11 -9.79 -4.27 2.22
N ARG A 12 -10.18 -5.37 1.57
CA ARG A 12 -10.75 -6.54 2.24
C ARG A 12 -9.62 -7.53 2.46
N LEU A 13 -9.43 -7.92 3.72
CA LEU A 13 -8.45 -8.91 4.14
C LEU A 13 -9.21 -10.08 4.75
N ASP A 14 -8.61 -11.27 4.64
CA ASP A 14 -9.04 -12.41 5.44
C ASP A 14 -9.04 -12.05 6.94
N GLY A 15 -9.97 -12.64 7.70
CA GLY A 15 -10.16 -12.33 9.11
C GLY A 15 -8.92 -12.65 9.95
N GLU A 16 -8.34 -13.83 9.74
CA GLU A 16 -7.15 -14.28 10.48
C GLU A 16 -5.94 -13.43 10.12
N LEU A 17 -5.76 -13.13 8.83
CA LEU A 17 -4.67 -12.27 8.36
C LEU A 17 -4.75 -10.87 8.97
N LYS A 18 -5.96 -10.29 9.03
CA LYS A 18 -6.20 -8.97 9.63
C LYS A 18 -5.85 -8.97 11.12
N GLU A 19 -6.21 -10.00 11.86
CA GLU A 19 -5.91 -10.10 13.28
C GLU A 19 -4.40 -10.24 13.54
N LYS A 20 -3.73 -11.16 12.82
CA LYS A 20 -2.27 -11.32 12.89
C LYS A 20 -1.54 -10.03 12.54
N PHE A 21 -1.97 -9.33 11.49
CA PHE A 21 -1.42 -8.05 11.08
C PHE A 21 -1.59 -6.99 12.18
N ARG A 22 -2.80 -6.85 12.73
CA ARG A 22 -3.10 -5.90 13.80
C ARG A 22 -2.24 -6.17 15.04
N LEU A 23 -2.14 -7.42 15.45
CA LEU A 23 -1.33 -7.83 16.62
C LEU A 23 0.16 -7.57 16.38
N ALA A 24 0.68 -7.91 15.19
CA ALA A 24 2.09 -7.65 14.86
C ALA A 24 2.40 -6.16 14.90
N CYS A 25 1.56 -5.31 14.33
CA CYS A 25 1.71 -3.85 14.41
C CYS A 25 1.67 -3.34 15.85
N PHE A 26 0.74 -3.85 16.67
CA PHE A 26 0.62 -3.48 18.07
C PHE A 26 1.86 -3.87 18.89
N LEU A 27 2.37 -5.10 18.73
CA LEU A 27 3.53 -5.59 19.47
C LEU A 27 4.83 -4.87 19.12
N ASN A 28 4.91 -4.26 17.93
CA ASN A 28 6.10 -3.54 17.47
C ASN A 28 5.96 -2.01 17.58
N ASP A 29 4.88 -1.50 18.18
CA ASP A 29 4.56 -0.07 18.29
C ASP A 29 4.53 0.66 16.92
N ILE A 30 4.02 -0.01 15.89
CA ILE A 30 3.93 0.54 14.53
C ILE A 30 2.47 0.80 14.18
N LYS A 31 2.19 1.97 13.59
CA LYS A 31 0.87 2.26 13.02
C LYS A 31 0.62 1.38 11.79
N GLN A 32 -0.50 0.65 11.81
CA GLN A 32 -0.94 -0.20 10.69
C GLN A 32 -0.91 0.52 9.34
N THR A 33 -1.34 1.78 9.30
CA THR A 33 -1.37 2.59 8.08
C THR A 33 0.02 2.90 7.54
N ASP A 34 1.00 3.14 8.40
CA ASP A 34 2.37 3.45 7.98
C ASP A 34 3.03 2.19 7.44
N TYR A 35 2.88 1.06 8.13
CA TYR A 35 3.40 -0.21 7.64
C TYR A 35 2.77 -0.63 6.31
N LEU A 36 1.44 -0.49 6.17
CA LEU A 36 0.75 -0.81 4.93
C LEU A 36 1.24 0.06 3.76
N LYS A 37 1.50 1.35 4.00
CA LYS A 37 2.09 2.23 2.98
C LYS A 37 3.47 1.73 2.56
N GLU A 38 4.30 1.31 3.49
CA GLU A 38 5.63 0.77 3.19
C GLU A 38 5.53 -0.54 2.39
N CYS A 39 4.62 -1.45 2.73
CA CYS A 39 4.37 -2.66 1.94
C CYS A 39 3.96 -2.32 0.51
N ILE A 40 3.04 -1.36 0.33
CA ILE A 40 2.59 -0.93 -1.00
C ILE A 40 3.76 -0.32 -1.79
N LYS A 41 4.55 0.58 -1.18
CA LYS A 41 5.72 1.20 -1.83
C LYS A 41 6.72 0.15 -2.28
N LYS A 42 7.06 -0.80 -1.40
CA LYS A 42 8.01 -1.87 -1.71
C LYS A 42 7.53 -2.71 -2.89
N TYR A 43 6.26 -3.12 -2.88
CA TYR A 43 5.71 -3.91 -3.97
C TYR A 43 5.68 -3.15 -5.31
N VAL A 44 5.39 -1.85 -5.27
CA VAL A 44 5.47 -0.98 -6.46
C VAL A 44 6.90 -0.88 -6.97
N GLU A 45 7.89 -0.72 -6.09
CA GLU A 45 9.30 -0.65 -6.46
C GLU A 45 9.82 -1.96 -7.09
N GLU A 46 9.47 -3.11 -6.49
CA GLU A 46 9.80 -4.44 -7.02
C GLU A 46 9.21 -4.68 -8.41
N ASN A 47 8.10 -4.02 -8.75
CA ASN A 47 7.42 -4.15 -10.03
C ASN A 47 7.57 -2.90 -10.92
N LYS A 48 8.49 -2.00 -10.59
CA LYS A 48 8.60 -0.67 -11.21
C LYS A 48 8.71 -0.74 -12.73
N GLU A 49 9.58 -1.60 -13.26
CA GLU A 49 9.79 -1.69 -14.72
C GLU A 49 8.51 -2.11 -15.46
N LYS A 50 7.73 -3.03 -14.89
CA LYS A 50 6.44 -3.45 -15.46
C LYS A 50 5.44 -2.31 -15.36
N LEU A 51 5.34 -1.66 -14.19
CA LEU A 51 4.41 -0.55 -13.98
C LEU A 51 4.70 0.64 -14.89
N GLU A 52 5.96 1.03 -15.07
CA GLU A 52 6.34 2.15 -15.93
C GLU A 52 5.97 1.89 -17.40
N LYS A 53 6.13 0.66 -17.90
CA LYS A 53 5.67 0.27 -19.25
C LYS A 53 4.16 0.47 -19.42
N TYR A 54 3.36 0.07 -18.42
CA TYR A 54 1.91 0.21 -18.48
C TYR A 54 1.43 1.65 -18.26
N VAL A 55 1.98 2.37 -17.27
CA VAL A 55 1.59 3.75 -16.97
C VAL A 55 1.93 4.69 -18.13
N ASN A 56 3.08 4.51 -18.78
CA ASN A 56 3.44 5.29 -19.97
C ASN A 56 2.55 4.98 -21.18
N THR A 57 2.00 3.75 -21.25
CA THR A 57 1.05 3.36 -22.31
C THR A 57 -0.35 3.96 -22.08
N VAL A 58 -0.81 4.03 -20.83
CA VAL A 58 -2.16 4.52 -20.48
C VAL A 58 -2.24 6.06 -20.43
N LYS A 59 -1.11 6.76 -20.24
CA LYS A 59 -1.05 8.23 -20.25
C LYS A 59 -0.88 8.86 -21.65
N LYS A 60 -0.82 8.06 -22.71
CA LYS A 60 -0.66 8.53 -24.09
C LYS A 60 -2.02 8.63 -24.78
#